data_AF-A0A5C5D3H8-F1
#
_entry.id   AF-A0A5C5D3H8-F1
#
_cell.length_a   1.000
_cell.length_b   1.000
_cell.length_c   1.000
_cell.angle_alpha   90.00
_cell.angle_beta   90.00
_cell.angle_gamma   90.00
#
_symmetry.space_group_name_H-M   'P 1'
#
loop_
_entity.id
_entity.type
_entity.pdbx_description
1 polymer ?
#
loop_
_entity_poly.entity_id
_entity_poly.type
_entity_poly.pdbx_seq_one_letter_code
_entity_poly.pdbx_strand_id
1 'polypeptide(L)'
;MTDKAKTVANNTVWLANKTQRPIHIMQRGKDAEGNNLDNIRLSTMGAVEVSEETLNLSGVAQLLKKKSLIKVTEAQAKKLNKAHDAVVSQPEPVDDENEEDDDGDHND
;
A
#
# COMPACT_ATOMS: atom_id res chain seq x y z
N MET A 1 -38.38 -2.61 -15.25
CA MET A 1 -38.38 -2.95 -13.82
C MET A 1 -37.00 -2.59 -13.31
N THR A 2 -36.95 -1.78 -12.26
CA THR A 2 -35.77 -1.08 -11.77
C THR A 2 -34.95 -2.04 -10.91
N ASP A 3 -33.97 -2.71 -11.50
CA ASP A 3 -32.94 -3.39 -10.73
C ASP A 3 -31.99 -2.34 -10.18
N LYS A 4 -32.39 -1.79 -9.02
CA LYS A 4 -31.48 -1.05 -8.16
C LYS A 4 -30.38 -2.05 -7.80
N ALA A 5 -29.27 -2.00 -8.54
CA ALA A 5 -27.98 -2.40 -8.04
C ALA A 5 -27.92 -1.82 -6.63
N LYS A 6 -28.00 -2.70 -5.63
CA LYS A 6 -27.78 -2.33 -4.25
C LYS A 6 -26.31 -1.96 -4.25
N THR A 7 -26.01 -0.71 -4.60
CA THR A 7 -24.83 -0.02 -4.15
C THR A 7 -24.95 -0.14 -2.65
N VAL A 8 -24.40 -1.24 -2.12
CA VAL A 8 -23.99 -1.27 -0.73
C VAL A 8 -23.15 -0.02 -0.68
N ALA A 9 -23.68 1.02 -0.02
CA ALA A 9 -22.88 2.15 0.37
C ALA A 9 -21.87 1.53 1.33
N ASN A 10 -20.86 0.89 0.74
CA ASN A 10 -19.74 0.30 1.42
C ASN A 10 -19.06 1.55 1.92
N ASN A 11 -19.39 1.94 3.16
CA ASN A 11 -18.56 2.89 3.84
C ASN A 11 -17.15 2.32 3.76
N THR A 12 -16.33 2.97 2.96
CA THR A 12 -14.94 2.63 2.83
C THR A 12 -14.16 3.44 3.85
N VAL A 13 -13.07 2.86 4.30
CA VAL A 13 -12.19 3.45 5.30
C VAL A 13 -10.77 3.29 4.81
N TRP A 14 -9.99 4.35 4.98
CA TRP A 14 -8.58 4.33 4.64
C TRP A 14 -7.78 3.83 5.83
N LEU A 15 -7.01 2.77 5.61
CA LEU A 15 -6.10 2.19 6.59
C LEU A 15 -4.66 2.48 6.19
N ALA A 16 -3.90 3.08 7.10
CA ALA A 16 -2.46 3.28 6.94
C ALA A 16 -1.68 2.30 7.81
N ASN A 17 -0.60 1.76 7.25
CA ASN A 17 0.35 0.94 7.99
C ASN A 17 1.31 1.82 8.79
N LYS A 18 1.50 1.51 10.07
CA LYS A 18 2.48 2.17 10.95
C LYS A 18 3.68 1.30 11.30
N THR A 19 3.76 0.12 10.73
CA THR A 19 4.85 -0.82 10.98
C THR A 19 5.90 -0.71 9.88
N GLN A 20 7.14 -1.05 10.22
CA GLN A 20 8.25 -1.12 9.26
C GLN A 20 8.17 -2.33 8.31
N ARG A 21 7.08 -3.12 8.36
CA ARG A 21 6.90 -4.31 7.53
C ARG A 21 5.56 -4.25 6.79
N PRO A 22 5.46 -4.76 5.56
CA PRO A 22 4.17 -4.86 4.88
C PRO A 22 3.19 -5.74 5.68
N ILE A 23 1.92 -5.36 5.69
CA ILE A 23 0.85 -6.13 6.33
C ILE A 23 -0.01 -6.76 5.22
N HIS A 24 -0.23 -8.08 5.31
CA HIS A 24 -1.14 -8.80 4.44
C HIS A 24 -2.42 -9.12 5.20
N ILE A 25 -3.55 -8.61 4.72
CA ILE A 25 -4.88 -8.95 5.23
C ILE A 25 -5.45 -10.02 4.30
N MET A 26 -5.47 -11.26 4.78
CA MET A 26 -6.09 -12.36 4.06
C MET A 26 -7.60 -12.29 4.24
N GLN A 27 -8.31 -11.93 3.18
CA GLN A 27 -9.77 -12.02 3.16
C GLN A 27 -10.15 -13.44 2.76
N ARG A 28 -10.84 -14.16 3.66
CA ARG A 28 -11.40 -15.48 3.35
C ARG A 28 -12.89 -15.30 3.10
N GLY A 29 -13.33 -15.64 1.91
CA GLY A 29 -14.73 -15.56 1.54
C GLY A 29 -14.89 -15.38 0.04
N LYS A 30 -16.15 -15.27 -0.35
CA LYS A 30 -16.54 -14.89 -1.70
C LYS A 30 -17.37 -13.62 -1.64
N ASP A 31 -17.26 -12.79 -2.67
CA ASP A 31 -18.17 -11.67 -2.85
C ASP A 31 -19.60 -12.16 -3.17
N ALA A 32 -20.53 -11.22 -3.33
CA ALA A 32 -21.92 -11.53 -3.67
C ALA A 32 -22.07 -12.22 -5.04
N GLU A 33 -21.05 -12.15 -5.90
CA GLU A 33 -21.00 -12.74 -7.23
C GLU A 33 -20.30 -14.11 -7.24
N GLY A 34 -19.76 -14.54 -6.09
CA GLY A 34 -19.09 -15.83 -5.91
C GLY A 34 -17.60 -15.82 -6.24
N ASN A 35 -17.01 -14.66 -6.50
CA ASN A 35 -15.57 -14.49 -6.72
C ASN A 35 -14.83 -14.50 -5.38
N ASN A 36 -13.59 -14.97 -5.37
CA ASN A 36 -12.78 -14.92 -4.15
C ASN A 36 -12.47 -13.46 -3.80
N LEU A 37 -12.59 -13.13 -2.51
CA LEU A 37 -12.15 -11.82 -2.03
C LEU A 37 -10.62 -11.71 -2.18
N ASP A 38 -10.17 -10.58 -2.71
CA ASP A 38 -8.75 -10.34 -2.94
C ASP A 38 -7.98 -10.10 -1.64
N ASN A 39 -6.73 -10.53 -1.61
CA ASN A 39 -5.84 -10.24 -0.49
C ASN A 39 -5.42 -8.76 -0.53
N ILE A 40 -5.55 -8.08 0.61
CA ILE A 40 -5.17 -6.68 0.71
C ILE A 40 -3.74 -6.60 1.25
N ARG A 41 -2.84 -5.96 0.49
CA ARG A 41 -1.46 -5.68 0.91
C ARG A 41 -1.31 -4.22 1.27
N LEU A 42 -0.88 -3.94 2.51
CA LEU A 42 -0.55 -2.60 2.98
C LEU A 42 0.97 -2.44 3.03
N SER A 43 1.50 -1.58 2.16
CA SER A 43 2.90 -1.16 2.17
C SER A 43 3.28 -0.44 3.47
N THR A 44 4.58 -0.39 3.79
CA THR A 44 5.12 0.21 5.03
C THR A 44 4.87 1.71 5.16
N MET A 45 4.70 2.40 4.03
CA MET A 45 4.44 3.85 3.96
C MET A 45 3.14 4.17 3.20
N GLY A 46 2.36 3.14 2.88
CA GLY A 46 1.14 3.28 2.09
C GLY A 46 -0.12 3.28 2.94
N ALA A 47 -1.20 3.75 2.33
CA ALA A 47 -2.55 3.61 2.82
C ALA A 47 -3.43 2.93 1.75
N VAL A 48 -4.34 2.08 2.20
CA VAL A 48 -5.27 1.36 1.32
C VAL A 48 -6.71 1.61 1.75
N GLU A 49 -7.58 1.68 0.77
CA GLU A 49 -9.02 1.76 0.97
C GLU A 49 -9.58 0.35 1.16
N VAL A 50 -10.35 0.15 2.23
CA VAL A 50 -11.02 -1.12 2.52
C VAL A 50 -12.48 -0.89 2.88
N SER A 51 -13.32 -1.91 2.75
CA SER A 51 -14.69 -1.88 3.25
C SER A 51 -14.71 -1.83 4.78
N GLU A 52 -15.74 -1.22 5.38
CA GLU A 52 -15.96 -1.28 6.83
C GLU A 52 -16.04 -2.72 7.37
N GLU A 53 -16.55 -3.67 6.58
CA GLU A 53 -16.58 -5.10 6.93
C GLU A 53 -15.18 -5.67 7.18
N THR A 54 -14.17 -5.15 6.47
CA THR A 54 -12.76 -5.54 6.65
C THR A 54 -12.27 -5.16 8.05
N LEU A 55 -12.80 -4.11 8.67
CA LEU A 55 -12.46 -3.73 10.04
C LEU A 55 -12.94 -4.75 11.08
N ASN A 56 -14.01 -5.48 10.76
CA ASN A 56 -14.60 -6.49 11.64
C ASN A 56 -13.84 -7.82 11.61
N LEU A 57 -12.90 -7.98 10.66
CA LEU A 57 -12.01 -9.15 10.66
C LEU A 57 -11.16 -9.14 11.93
N SER A 58 -11.15 -10.27 12.65
CA SER A 58 -10.47 -10.40 13.94
C SER A 58 -9.00 -9.98 13.91
N GLY A 59 -8.28 -10.29 12.82
CA GLY A 59 -6.91 -9.86 12.61
C GLY A 59 -6.76 -8.34 12.44
N VAL A 60 -7.65 -7.71 11.66
CA VAL A 60 -7.62 -6.26 11.42
C VAL A 60 -7.95 -5.49 12.70
N ALA A 61 -8.96 -5.94 13.44
CA ALA A 61 -9.34 -5.36 14.73
C ALA A 61 -8.17 -5.40 15.74
N GLN A 62 -7.42 -6.50 15.79
CA GLN A 62 -6.24 -6.61 16.66
C GLN A 62 -5.13 -5.65 16.24
N LEU A 63 -4.88 -5.49 14.93
CA LEU A 63 -3.88 -4.56 14.41
C LEU A 63 -4.24 -3.11 14.69
N LEU A 64 -5.52 -2.73 14.59
CA LEU A 64 -6.03 -1.42 15.00
C LEU A 64 -5.84 -1.19 16.50
N LYS A 65 -6.18 -2.19 17.33
CA LYS A 65 -6.00 -2.10 18.80
C LYS A 65 -4.53 -1.94 19.19
N LYS A 66 -3.61 -2.59 18.47
CA LYS A 66 -2.15 -2.47 18.66
C LYS A 66 -1.55 -1.19 18.03
N LYS A 67 -2.37 -0.34 17.39
CA LYS A 67 -1.94 0.85 16.64
C LYS A 67 -0.96 0.53 15.50
N SER A 68 -0.90 -0.73 15.06
CA SER A 68 -0.13 -1.17 13.89
C SER A 68 -0.82 -0.74 12.59
N LEU A 69 -2.15 -0.68 12.61
CA LEU A 69 -2.98 -0.01 11.62
C LEU A 69 -3.68 1.19 12.25
N ILE A 70 -3.86 2.25 11.47
CA ILE A 70 -4.66 3.40 11.87
C ILE A 70 -5.64 3.77 10.76
N LYS A 71 -6.81 4.27 11.17
CA LYS A 71 -7.73 4.92 10.24
C LYS A 71 -7.19 6.31 9.91
N VAL A 72 -7.16 6.65 8.63
CA VAL A 72 -6.75 7.96 8.13
C VAL A 72 -7.84 8.54 7.24
N THR A 73 -7.76 9.84 6.95
CA THR A 73 -8.62 10.45 5.93
C THR A 73 -8.10 10.14 4.53
N GLU A 74 -8.95 10.26 3.51
CA GLU A 74 -8.54 10.12 2.12
C GLU A 74 -7.39 11.07 1.75
N ALA A 75 -7.44 12.32 2.22
CA ALA A 75 -6.37 13.30 1.99
C ALA A 75 -5.02 12.86 2.58
N GLN A 76 -5.03 12.26 3.76
CA GLN A 76 -3.83 11.70 4.38
C GLN A 76 -3.33 10.47 3.61
N ALA A 77 -4.24 9.59 3.18
CA ALA A 77 -3.90 8.42 2.38
C ALA A 77 -3.22 8.81 1.06
N LYS A 78 -3.77 9.80 0.34
CA LYS A 78 -3.15 10.34 -0.88
C LYS A 78 -1.75 10.88 -0.63
N LYS A 79 -1.53 11.58 0.50
CA LYS A 79 -0.20 12.07 0.86
C LYS A 79 0.80 10.94 1.15
N LEU A 80 0.35 9.90 1.85
CA LEU A 80 1.15 8.70 2.15
C LEU A 80 1.53 7.95 0.86
N ASN A 81 0.56 7.71 -0.02
CA ASN A 81 0.79 7.00 -1.28
C ASN A 81 1.70 7.80 -2.22
N LYS A 82 1.52 9.12 -2.31
CA LYS A 82 2.44 9.98 -3.07
C LYS A 82 3.87 9.93 -2.54
N ALA A 83 4.05 9.92 -1.22
CA ALA A 83 5.37 9.80 -0.62
C ALA A 83 6.00 8.42 -0.86
N HIS A 84 5.20 7.36 -0.77
CA HIS A 84 5.62 6.01 -1.11
C HIS A 84 6.06 5.90 -2.58
N ASP A 85 5.25 6.41 -3.51
CA ASP A 85 5.56 6.33 -4.94
C ASP A 85 6.78 7.16 -5.31
N ALA A 86 7.00 8.31 -4.65
CA ALA A 86 8.22 9.08 -4.83
C ALA A 86 9.49 8.34 -4.38
N VAL A 87 9.41 7.49 -3.35
CA VAL A 87 10.53 6.66 -2.88
C VAL A 87 10.75 5.46 -3.81
N VAL A 88 9.68 4.78 -4.22
CA VAL A 88 9.77 3.60 -5.12
C VAL A 88 10.18 4.00 -6.54
N SER A 89 9.81 5.21 -6.97
CA SER A 89 10.12 5.73 -8.30
C SER A 89 11.47 6.47 -8.36
N GLN A 90 12.27 6.48 -7.29
CA GLN A 90 13.66 6.92 -7.45
C GLN A 90 14.38 5.87 -8.29
N PRO A 91 14.93 6.22 -9.47
CA PRO A 91 15.90 5.35 -10.09
C PRO A 91 17.00 5.12 -9.05
N GLU A 92 17.45 3.87 -8.89
CA GLU A 92 18.67 3.62 -8.13
C GLU A 92 19.73 4.63 -8.60
N PRO A 93 20.53 5.21 -7.70
CA PRO A 93 21.62 6.06 -8.13
C PRO A 93 22.40 5.25 -9.17
N VAL A 94 22.34 5.69 -10.43
CA VAL A 94 23.34 5.28 -11.38
C VAL A 94 24.63 5.78 -10.75
N ASP A 95 25.52 4.84 -10.43
CA ASP A 95 26.89 5.15 -10.10
C ASP A 95 27.51 5.81 -11.36
N ASP A 96 27.20 7.09 -11.58
CA ASP A 96 27.97 7.98 -12.44
C ASP A 96 29.26 8.28 -11.68
N GLU A 97 30.14 7.28 -11.61
CA GLU A 97 31.56 7.52 -11.42
C GLU A 97 32.06 8.16 -12.71
N ASN A 98 31.99 9.50 -12.68
CA ASN A 98 32.40 10.42 -13.71
C ASN A 98 33.93 10.42 -13.87
N GLU A 99 34.35 10.61 -15.12
CA GLU A 99 35.58 11.31 -15.57
C GLU A 99 36.96 10.63 -15.39
N GLU A 100 37.46 10.19 -16.57
CA GLU A 100 38.76 10.50 -17.18
C GLU A 100 39.94 10.85 -16.25
N ASP A 101 40.99 10.02 -16.32
CA ASP A 101 42.36 10.53 -16.36
C ASP A 101 43.13 9.78 -17.47
N ASP A 102 43.36 10.52 -18.55
CA ASP A 102 44.45 10.35 -19.51
C ASP A 102 45.78 10.45 -18.74
N ASP A 103 46.62 9.42 -18.80
CA ASP A 103 48.06 9.58 -18.67
C ASP A 103 48.74 8.34 -19.27
N GLY A 104 49.29 8.52 -20.47
CA GLY A 104 50.13 7.52 -21.11
C GLY A 104 51.38 7.23 -20.28
N ASP A 105 51.82 5.98 -20.30
CA ASP A 105 53.23 5.67 -20.05
C ASP A 105 53.74 4.70 -21.12
N HIS A 106 54.91 5.08 -21.62
CA HIS A 106 55.78 4.41 -22.56
C HIS A 106 56.65 3.40 -21.78
N ASN A 107 57.52 2.69 -22.51
CA ASN A 107 58.62 1.81 -22.05
C ASN A 107 58.18 0.35 -21.79
N ASP A 108 58.79 -0.68 -22.39
CA ASP A 108 59.97 -0.83 -23.26
C ASP A 108 59.74 -2.14 -24.07
#